data_AF-A0A8C3BGJ4-F1
#
_entry.id   AF-A0A8C3BGJ4-F1
#
_cell.length_a   1.000
_cell.length_b   1.000
_cell.length_c   1.000
_cell.angle_alpha   90.00
_cell.angle_beta   90.00
_cell.angle_gamma   90.00
#
_symmetry.space_group_name_H-M   'P 1'
#
loop_
_entity.id
_entity.type
_entity.pdbx_description
1 polymer ?
#
loop_
_entity_poly.entity_id
_entity_poly.type
_entity_poly.pdbx_seq_one_letter_code
_entity_poly.pdbx_strand_id
1 'polypeptide(L)'
;MSLRPPQNLSGGVPWPPGVPLLPLILLDGGLWAAPCPPAPPQNVLGGVSWPPRVPQTPPTTLWGASPSQAILCAPDPHIPITGGLQAAPCPPDPHIPPHSPPNPWMCTPTPKFGGPRPGPQARVLAYLERLEAQGRESARKQEEEEQQEQKLAELKAKVQELRAWRDKLRAKLELQQKGLLEKDSFKMDAEHPSAWAVLEWKIQILRDLLQLFYLTGINGKLTRRGVCFCITTAFEGTYLQSYYLDVLTRPEVRIQCHSVPIFIPLEQIARKHLQTDMRRFLVVLFDHLNAYDGRRYQVDQLQEHFSGRLEGTLQRNSLCNLVVFRYNVSGDSGSFLFSAKLFYSDLCCSLPTEAIVSCMPNAPAELAEMAAAHSEMFRRLALHKAFASFSKAEETQDQAPINPPGSPQ
;
A
#
# COMPACT_ATOMS: atom_id res chain seq x y z
N MET A 1 2.79 -59.03 -28.29
CA MET A 1 2.27 -57.65 -28.26
C MET A 1 2.25 -57.21 -26.81
N SER A 2 3.23 -56.37 -26.43
CA SER A 2 3.48 -55.95 -25.05
C SER A 2 3.17 -54.46 -24.98
N LEU A 3 2.18 -54.07 -24.18
CA LEU A 3 1.78 -52.66 -24.00
C LEU A 3 2.27 -52.18 -22.63
N ARG A 4 3.19 -51.22 -22.68
CA ARG A 4 3.75 -50.49 -21.53
C ARG A 4 2.72 -49.51 -20.94
N PRO A 5 2.79 -49.22 -19.63
CA PRO A 5 2.10 -48.08 -19.02
C PRO A 5 2.85 -46.76 -19.31
N PRO A 6 2.17 -45.60 -19.27
CA PRO A 6 2.77 -44.31 -19.62
C PRO A 6 3.65 -43.75 -18.51
N GLN A 7 4.73 -43.09 -18.94
CA GLN A 7 5.77 -42.49 -18.11
C GLN A 7 5.35 -41.10 -17.60
N ASN A 8 5.73 -40.83 -16.35
CA ASN A 8 5.76 -39.51 -15.72
C ASN A 8 6.68 -38.55 -16.49
N LEU A 9 6.21 -37.34 -16.77
CA LEU A 9 7.07 -36.20 -17.12
C LEU A 9 7.06 -35.20 -15.97
N SER A 10 8.09 -35.32 -15.13
CA SER A 10 8.55 -34.29 -14.21
C SER A 10 9.40 -33.27 -14.97
N GLY A 11 9.02 -32.00 -14.91
CA GLY A 11 9.82 -30.89 -15.45
C GLY A 11 9.55 -29.61 -14.67
N GLY A 12 10.12 -29.49 -13.47
CA GLY A 12 10.08 -28.28 -12.65
C GLY A 12 11.42 -27.54 -12.72
N VAL A 13 11.39 -26.28 -13.14
CA VAL A 13 12.51 -25.33 -13.12
C VAL A 13 12.55 -24.65 -11.73
N PRO A 14 13.73 -24.39 -11.12
CA PRO A 14 13.82 -23.86 -9.77
C PRO A 14 13.63 -22.33 -9.74
N TRP A 15 12.84 -21.83 -8.77
CA TRP A 15 12.73 -20.40 -8.44
C TRP A 15 13.66 -20.06 -7.24
N PRO A 16 14.25 -18.85 -7.19
CA PRO A 16 15.08 -18.41 -6.07
C PRO A 16 14.22 -17.99 -4.85
N PRO A 17 14.79 -17.97 -3.63
CA PRO A 17 14.03 -17.71 -2.41
C PRO A 17 13.88 -16.23 -2.10
N GLY A 18 12.71 -15.86 -1.55
CA GLY A 18 12.61 -14.76 -0.57
C GLY A 18 11.83 -13.51 -0.95
N VAL A 19 10.50 -13.61 -1.17
CA VAL A 19 9.48 -12.59 -0.80
C VAL A 19 8.13 -13.33 -0.68
N PRO A 20 7.30 -13.15 0.37
CA PRO A 20 5.95 -13.72 0.36
C PRO A 20 5.08 -12.97 -0.66
N LEU A 21 4.89 -13.59 -1.82
CA LEU A 21 3.84 -13.22 -2.77
C LEU A 21 2.49 -13.66 -2.19
N LEU A 22 1.68 -12.72 -1.73
CA LEU A 22 0.24 -12.95 -1.61
C LEU A 22 -0.34 -13.02 -3.03
N PRO A 23 -0.89 -14.16 -3.47
CA PRO A 23 -1.53 -14.24 -4.76
C PRO A 23 -2.88 -13.52 -4.69
N LEU A 24 -3.16 -12.68 -5.69
CA LEU A 24 -4.54 -12.35 -6.04
C LEU A 24 -5.22 -13.67 -6.43
N ILE A 25 -6.04 -14.22 -5.54
CA ILE A 25 -6.84 -15.40 -5.86
C ILE A 25 -8.01 -14.92 -6.71
N LEU A 26 -7.88 -15.04 -8.03
CA LEU A 26 -8.99 -14.94 -8.95
C LEU A 26 -9.84 -16.22 -8.77
N LEU A 27 -10.96 -16.10 -8.06
CA LEU A 27 -11.90 -17.21 -7.93
C LEU A 27 -12.70 -17.35 -9.22
N ASP A 28 -12.44 -18.42 -9.98
CA ASP A 28 -13.29 -18.88 -11.07
C ASP A 28 -14.51 -19.60 -10.48
N GLY A 29 -15.72 -19.12 -10.76
CA GLY A 29 -16.92 -19.78 -10.27
C GLY A 29 -18.24 -19.07 -10.58
N GLY A 30 -19.03 -19.73 -11.43
CA GLY A 30 -20.48 -19.77 -11.57
C GLY A 30 -21.38 -18.72 -10.90
N LEU A 31 -22.36 -18.25 -11.69
CA LEU A 31 -23.45 -17.34 -11.36
C LEU A 31 -24.11 -17.62 -10.00
N TRP A 32 -23.69 -16.91 -8.95
CA TRP A 32 -24.47 -16.70 -7.73
C TRP A 32 -24.60 -15.20 -7.50
N ALA A 33 -25.81 -14.67 -7.68
CA ALA A 33 -26.15 -13.32 -7.28
C ALA A 33 -26.35 -13.32 -5.76
N ALA A 34 -25.28 -13.10 -5.01
CA ALA A 34 -25.40 -12.75 -3.59
C ALA A 34 -25.76 -11.25 -3.49
N PRO A 35 -26.81 -10.87 -2.75
CA PRO A 35 -27.09 -9.48 -2.46
C PRO A 35 -25.95 -8.89 -1.61
N CYS A 36 -25.68 -7.60 -1.78
CA CYS A 36 -24.71 -6.86 -0.99
C CYS A 36 -24.94 -7.11 0.51
N PRO A 37 -23.90 -7.41 1.30
CA PRO A 37 -24.04 -7.44 2.75
C PRO A 37 -24.32 -6.00 3.25
N PRO A 38 -25.13 -5.84 4.31
CA PRO A 38 -25.35 -4.53 4.92
C PRO A 38 -24.05 -3.98 5.51
N ALA A 39 -23.96 -2.66 5.60
CA ALA A 39 -22.85 -1.94 6.21
C ALA A 39 -22.51 -2.50 7.62
N PRO A 40 -21.24 -2.48 8.03
CA PRO A 40 -20.84 -3.00 9.33
C PRO A 40 -21.54 -2.22 10.48
N PRO A 41 -21.90 -2.90 11.58
CA PRO A 41 -22.59 -2.26 12.69
C PRO A 41 -21.70 -1.20 13.33
N GLN A 42 -22.24 0.02 13.46
CA GLN A 42 -21.64 1.05 14.30
C GLN A 42 -21.74 0.60 15.76
N ASN A 43 -20.61 0.52 16.46
CA ASN A 43 -20.58 0.27 17.90
C ASN A 43 -21.35 1.38 18.62
N VAL A 44 -22.46 1.01 19.25
CA VAL A 44 -23.21 1.86 20.18
C VAL A 44 -22.62 1.67 21.57
N LEU A 45 -21.91 2.68 22.06
CA LEU A 45 -21.69 2.92 23.48
C LEU A 45 -21.85 4.42 23.76
N GLY A 46 -22.82 4.76 24.61
CA GLY A 46 -22.98 6.08 25.22
C GLY A 46 -23.88 7.04 24.47
N GLY A 47 -25.09 7.26 24.98
CA GLY A 47 -26.12 8.06 24.33
C GLY A 47 -25.95 9.57 24.47
N VAL A 48 -26.27 10.28 23.38
CA VAL A 48 -26.84 11.63 23.38
C VAL A 48 -27.80 11.69 22.18
N SER A 49 -29.01 12.18 22.41
CA SER A 49 -30.10 12.22 21.43
C SER A 49 -29.82 13.20 20.28
N TRP A 50 -30.12 12.78 19.05
CA TRP A 50 -30.17 13.64 17.87
C TRP A 50 -31.64 13.87 17.46
N PRO A 51 -32.05 15.09 17.09
CA PRO A 51 -33.40 15.34 16.58
C PRO A 51 -33.54 14.89 15.11
N PRO A 52 -34.76 14.62 14.61
CA PRO A 52 -34.98 13.95 13.34
C PRO A 52 -34.71 14.88 12.15
N ARG A 53 -33.92 14.40 11.18
CA ARG A 53 -33.71 15.05 9.89
C ARG A 53 -34.79 14.55 8.90
N VAL A 54 -35.48 15.50 8.27
CA VAL A 54 -36.58 15.32 7.30
C VAL A 54 -36.11 14.51 6.06
N PRO A 55 -36.92 13.59 5.50
CA PRO A 55 -36.54 12.84 4.30
C PRO A 55 -36.75 13.70 3.04
N GLN A 56 -35.71 13.87 2.22
CA GLN A 56 -35.87 14.28 0.83
C GLN A 56 -35.99 13.03 -0.05
N THR A 57 -37.03 13.02 -0.88
CA THR A 57 -37.39 11.97 -1.83
C THR A 57 -36.42 11.91 -3.03
N PRO A 58 -36.18 10.73 -3.63
CA PRO A 58 -35.41 10.60 -4.87
C PRO A 58 -36.31 10.82 -6.09
N PRO A 59 -35.82 11.40 -7.21
CA PRO A 59 -36.55 11.35 -8.45
C PRO A 59 -36.31 10.02 -9.17
N THR A 60 -37.42 9.36 -9.49
CA THR A 60 -37.54 8.23 -10.40
C THR A 60 -37.31 8.69 -11.84
N THR A 61 -36.46 8.01 -12.61
CA THR A 61 -36.51 7.97 -14.09
C THR A 61 -35.73 6.74 -14.57
N LEU A 62 -36.40 5.61 -14.81
CA LEU A 62 -36.84 5.12 -16.13
C LEU A 62 -35.72 5.11 -17.19
N TRP A 63 -35.11 3.93 -17.32
CA TRP A 63 -34.26 3.55 -18.44
C TRP A 63 -35.13 3.40 -19.69
N GLY A 64 -34.85 4.22 -20.70
CA GLY A 64 -35.47 4.14 -22.02
C GLY A 64 -34.47 4.54 -23.11
N ALA A 65 -34.19 3.58 -23.99
CA ALA A 65 -33.79 3.67 -25.39
C ALA A 65 -32.82 4.78 -25.87
N SER A 66 -31.75 4.31 -26.52
CA SER A 66 -30.91 5.04 -27.50
C SER A 66 -31.78 5.66 -28.64
N PRO A 67 -31.34 6.73 -29.32
CA PRO A 67 -30.30 6.57 -30.36
C PRO A 67 -29.30 7.71 -30.52
N SER A 68 -28.11 7.34 -31.01
CA SER A 68 -27.24 8.03 -31.98
C SER A 68 -27.33 9.56 -32.12
N GLN A 69 -26.24 10.25 -31.77
CA GLN A 69 -25.71 11.37 -32.57
C GLN A 69 -24.22 11.57 -32.28
N ALA A 70 -23.40 11.26 -33.28
CA ALA A 70 -22.00 11.62 -33.35
C ALA A 70 -21.89 13.05 -33.89
N ILE A 71 -21.15 13.91 -33.20
CA ILE A 71 -20.71 15.21 -33.70
C ILE A 71 -19.19 15.16 -33.72
N LEU A 72 -18.62 15.05 -34.92
CA LEU A 72 -17.20 15.24 -35.19
C LEU A 72 -17.11 16.06 -36.47
N CYS A 73 -16.59 17.28 -36.32
CA CYS A 73 -16.30 18.21 -37.40
C CYS A 73 -15.16 17.68 -38.28
N ALA A 74 -15.36 17.73 -39.60
CA ALA A 74 -14.28 17.87 -40.57
C ALA A 74 -13.85 19.35 -40.66
N PRO A 75 -12.67 19.64 -41.21
CA PRO A 75 -12.64 19.96 -42.64
C PRO A 75 -11.50 19.30 -43.44
N ASP A 76 -11.72 19.36 -44.74
CA ASP A 76 -11.09 18.64 -45.86
C ASP A 76 -9.98 19.50 -46.54
N PRO A 77 -9.40 19.16 -47.72
CA PRO A 77 -7.95 19.06 -47.95
C PRO A 77 -7.37 20.16 -48.87
N HIS A 78 -6.04 20.18 -49.07
CA HIS A 78 -5.35 20.30 -50.38
C HIS A 78 -3.79 20.32 -50.21
N ILE A 79 -3.15 19.54 -51.08
CA ILE A 79 -1.73 19.17 -51.31
C ILE A 79 -1.15 20.16 -52.36
N PRO A 80 0.18 20.48 -52.53
CA PRO A 80 1.18 19.47 -52.94
C PRO A 80 2.69 19.59 -52.60
N ILE A 81 3.27 18.39 -52.38
CA ILE A 81 4.42 17.71 -53.05
C ILE A 81 5.74 18.48 -53.24
N THR A 82 6.84 17.98 -52.64
CA THR A 82 8.07 17.58 -53.38
C THR A 82 9.08 16.77 -52.54
N GLY A 83 9.62 15.69 -53.14
CA GLY A 83 10.91 15.02 -52.85
C GLY A 83 10.94 14.11 -51.62
N GLY A 84 11.06 12.78 -51.67
CA GLY A 84 11.74 11.92 -52.64
C GLY A 84 13.12 11.53 -52.11
N LEU A 85 13.24 10.39 -51.42
CA LEU A 85 14.29 9.38 -51.59
C LEU A 85 14.10 8.21 -50.61
N GLN A 86 14.05 7.04 -51.20
CA GLN A 86 13.78 5.74 -50.64
C GLN A 86 15.13 5.01 -50.49
N ALA A 87 15.44 4.46 -49.32
CA ALA A 87 16.55 3.54 -49.15
C ALA A 87 16.05 2.34 -48.34
N ALA A 88 15.89 1.22 -49.04
CA ALA A 88 15.70 -0.10 -48.44
C ALA A 88 17.07 -0.69 -48.03
N PRO A 89 17.08 -1.67 -47.10
CA PRO A 89 18.30 -2.13 -46.44
C PRO A 89 19.01 -3.25 -47.23
N CYS A 90 20.34 -3.22 -47.22
CA CYS A 90 21.19 -4.32 -47.70
C CYS A 90 21.37 -5.41 -46.62
N PRO A 91 21.56 -6.68 -47.01
CA PRO A 91 21.66 -7.83 -46.10
C PRO A 91 23.06 -7.97 -45.48
N PRO A 92 23.21 -8.71 -44.36
CA PRO A 92 24.51 -8.99 -43.75
C PRO A 92 25.17 -10.22 -44.39
N ASP A 93 26.43 -10.08 -44.80
CA ASP A 93 27.31 -11.21 -45.13
C ASP A 93 27.94 -11.83 -43.86
N PRO A 94 28.09 -13.16 -43.81
CA PRO A 94 28.68 -13.89 -42.69
C PRO A 94 30.20 -14.12 -42.87
N HIS A 95 30.86 -14.47 -41.75
CA HIS A 95 32.24 -14.98 -41.62
C HIS A 95 33.35 -13.97 -41.28
N ILE A 96 33.50 -13.69 -39.97
CA ILE A 96 34.81 -13.45 -39.34
C ILE A 96 34.83 -14.25 -38.01
N PRO A 97 35.78 -15.18 -37.79
CA PRO A 97 35.90 -15.93 -36.54
C PRO A 97 36.46 -15.05 -35.40
N PRO A 98 36.16 -15.37 -34.13
CA PRO A 98 36.41 -14.47 -33.00
C PRO A 98 37.90 -14.37 -32.65
N HIS A 99 38.37 -13.13 -32.59
CA HIS A 99 39.62 -12.76 -31.96
C HIS A 99 39.60 -13.12 -30.46
N SER A 100 40.74 -13.61 -29.99
CA SER A 100 41.06 -13.96 -28.60
C SER A 100 40.76 -12.83 -27.59
N PRO A 101 40.45 -13.15 -26.33
CA PRO A 101 40.15 -12.14 -25.30
C PRO A 101 41.39 -11.29 -24.98
N PRO A 102 41.22 -9.99 -24.67
CA PRO A 102 42.33 -9.10 -24.35
C PRO A 102 42.90 -9.39 -22.95
N ASN A 103 44.23 -9.36 -22.86
CA ASN A 103 45.00 -9.45 -21.62
C ASN A 103 44.56 -8.38 -20.59
N PRO A 104 44.33 -8.73 -19.31
CA PRO A 104 43.86 -7.80 -18.28
C PRO A 104 45.00 -7.03 -17.60
N TRP A 105 45.97 -6.55 -18.38
CA TRP A 105 47.08 -5.75 -17.85
C TRP A 105 47.40 -4.64 -18.84
N MET A 106 46.69 -3.53 -18.71
CA MET A 106 47.21 -2.15 -18.82
C MET A 106 46.02 -1.19 -18.90
N CYS A 107 45.77 -0.51 -17.78
CA CYS A 107 45.26 0.87 -17.70
C CYS A 107 44.96 1.16 -16.21
N THR A 108 45.98 1.57 -15.46
CA THR A 108 45.75 2.33 -14.22
C THR A 108 45.94 3.81 -14.54
N PRO A 109 45.07 4.70 -14.05
CA PRO A 109 45.27 6.14 -14.19
C PRO A 109 46.43 6.56 -13.30
N THR A 110 47.42 7.24 -13.87
CA THR A 110 48.53 7.84 -13.13
C THR A 110 48.01 8.90 -12.15
N PRO A 111 48.22 8.77 -10.83
CA PRO A 111 47.92 9.84 -9.91
C PRO A 111 49.12 10.80 -9.87
N LYS A 112 48.89 12.07 -10.17
CA LYS A 112 49.86 13.15 -9.91
C LYS A 112 50.00 13.31 -8.39
N PHE A 113 50.98 12.66 -7.78
CA PHE A 113 51.36 12.88 -6.38
C PHE A 113 52.62 13.75 -6.29
N GLY A 114 52.40 15.04 -6.01
CA GLY A 114 53.41 15.97 -5.50
C GLY A 114 53.34 16.06 -3.97
N GLY A 115 53.45 14.92 -3.28
CA GLY A 115 53.48 14.84 -1.81
C GLY A 115 54.67 14.00 -1.33
N PRO A 116 55.09 14.13 -0.05
CA PRO A 116 56.30 13.48 0.45
C PRO A 116 56.18 11.96 0.33
N ARG A 117 57.19 11.29 -0.23
CA ARG A 117 57.22 9.81 -0.31
C ARG A 117 57.13 9.24 1.11
N PRO A 118 56.11 8.41 1.42
CA PRO A 118 56.02 7.77 2.71
C PRO A 118 57.25 6.90 2.93
N GLY A 119 57.87 7.01 4.11
CA GLY A 119 59.04 6.22 4.46
C GLY A 119 58.76 4.70 4.40
N PRO A 120 59.79 3.86 4.36
CA PRO A 120 59.64 2.40 4.24
C PRO A 120 58.68 1.79 5.28
N GLN A 121 58.67 2.36 6.49
CA GLN A 121 57.80 1.97 7.59
C GLN A 121 56.31 2.25 7.31
N ALA A 122 55.97 3.40 6.71
CA ALA A 122 54.59 3.76 6.38
C ALA A 122 53.99 2.86 5.28
N ARG A 123 54.81 2.36 4.35
CA ARG A 123 54.38 1.40 3.33
C ARG A 123 54.11 0.01 3.91
N VAL A 124 54.91 -0.40 4.89
CA VAL A 124 54.69 -1.66 5.63
C VAL A 124 53.42 -1.56 6.47
N LEU A 125 53.20 -0.44 7.17
CA LEU A 125 51.97 -0.22 7.94
C LEU A 125 50.71 -0.25 7.05
N ALA A 126 50.72 0.45 5.90
CA ALA A 126 49.58 0.41 4.97
C ALA A 126 49.32 -0.99 4.37
N TYR A 127 50.35 -1.82 4.23
CA TYR A 127 50.22 -3.20 3.79
C TYR A 127 49.63 -4.10 4.90
N LEU A 128 50.08 -3.92 6.14
CA LEU A 128 49.54 -4.64 7.30
C LEU A 128 48.09 -4.28 7.59
N GLU A 129 47.74 -2.99 7.51
CA GLU A 129 46.36 -2.51 7.68
C GLU A 129 45.42 -3.12 6.62
N ARG A 130 45.88 -3.26 5.37
CA ARG A 130 45.13 -3.96 4.31
C ARG A 130 44.92 -5.44 4.63
N LEU A 131 45.96 -6.13 5.11
CA LEU A 131 45.85 -7.55 5.48
C LEU A 131 44.93 -7.75 6.69
N GLU A 132 44.97 -6.85 7.65
CA GLU A 132 44.07 -6.86 8.80
C GLU A 132 42.61 -6.63 8.37
N ALA A 133 42.37 -5.65 7.49
CA ALA A 133 41.04 -5.42 6.92
C ALA A 133 40.53 -6.66 6.16
N GLN A 134 41.37 -7.29 5.35
CA GLN A 134 41.02 -8.52 4.62
C GLN A 134 40.75 -9.70 5.57
N GLY A 135 41.51 -9.81 6.65
CA GLY A 135 41.29 -10.80 7.71
C GLY A 135 39.94 -10.61 8.41
N ARG A 136 39.61 -9.36 8.77
CA ARG A 136 38.32 -9.00 9.37
C ARG A 136 37.14 -9.26 8.42
N GLU A 137 37.27 -8.92 7.14
CA GLU A 137 36.24 -9.19 6.13
C GLU A 137 35.98 -10.69 5.93
N SER A 138 37.05 -11.50 5.92
CA SER A 138 36.93 -12.95 5.76
C SER A 138 36.30 -13.59 6.99
N ALA A 139 36.71 -13.16 8.19
CA ALA A 139 36.12 -13.62 9.45
C ALA A 139 34.61 -13.28 9.53
N ARG A 140 34.24 -12.06 9.13
CA ARG A 140 32.84 -11.64 9.09
C ARG A 140 32.01 -12.45 8.10
N LYS A 141 32.55 -12.73 6.90
CA LYS A 141 31.86 -13.57 5.91
C LYS A 141 31.65 -14.99 6.43
N GLN A 142 32.66 -15.55 7.07
CA GLN A 142 32.57 -16.89 7.66
C GLN A 142 31.52 -16.93 8.80
N GLU A 143 31.48 -15.90 9.65
CA GLU A 143 30.46 -15.78 10.70
C GLU A 143 29.04 -15.64 10.12
N GLU A 144 28.87 -14.87 9.04
CA GLU A 144 27.59 -14.72 8.34
C GLU A 144 27.13 -16.06 7.71
N GLU A 145 28.05 -16.83 7.13
CA GLU A 145 27.78 -18.17 6.59
C GLU A 145 27.40 -19.16 7.70
N GLU A 146 28.14 -19.20 8.81
CA GLU A 146 27.83 -20.05 9.96
C GLU A 146 26.46 -19.71 10.56
N GLN A 147 26.11 -18.43 10.67
CA GLN A 147 24.78 -18.00 11.12
C GLN A 147 23.67 -18.43 10.15
N GLN A 148 23.92 -18.39 8.83
CA GLN A 148 22.97 -18.87 7.83
C GLN A 148 22.79 -20.39 7.92
N GLU A 149 23.88 -21.15 8.08
CA GLU A 149 23.82 -22.59 8.25
C GLU A 149 23.06 -22.99 9.52
N GLN A 150 23.29 -22.30 10.64
CA GLN A 150 22.55 -22.53 11.89
C GLN A 150 21.05 -22.28 11.71
N LYS A 151 20.66 -21.15 11.10
CA LYS A 151 19.24 -20.85 10.79
C LYS A 151 18.62 -21.91 9.89
N LEU A 152 19.36 -22.36 8.86
CA LEU A 152 18.89 -23.42 7.96
C LEU A 152 18.73 -24.76 8.69
N ALA A 153 19.62 -25.09 9.61
CA ALA A 153 19.53 -26.29 10.43
C ALA A 153 18.30 -26.25 11.36
N GLU A 154 18.06 -25.12 12.02
CA GLU A 154 16.88 -24.89 12.88
C GLU A 154 15.58 -25.02 12.10
N LEU A 155 15.48 -24.37 10.93
CA LEU A 155 14.32 -24.46 10.04
C LEU A 155 14.09 -25.90 9.57
N LYS A 156 15.15 -26.64 9.22
CA LYS A 156 15.05 -28.06 8.84
C LYS A 156 14.54 -28.93 9.99
N ALA A 157 15.03 -28.71 11.20
CA ALA A 157 14.54 -29.41 12.40
C ALA A 157 13.05 -29.12 12.62
N LYS A 158 12.62 -27.86 12.51
CA LYS A 158 11.22 -27.48 12.65
C LYS A 158 10.31 -28.12 11.61
N VAL A 159 10.78 -28.22 10.36
CA VAL A 159 10.04 -28.92 9.30
C VAL A 159 9.89 -30.41 9.61
N GLN A 160 10.94 -31.05 10.15
CA GLN A 160 10.86 -32.46 10.55
C GLN A 160 9.88 -32.67 11.71
N GLU A 161 9.88 -31.82 12.73
CA GLU A 161 8.90 -31.85 13.82
C GLU A 161 7.47 -31.74 13.30
N LEU A 162 7.20 -30.76 12.43
CA LEU A 162 5.87 -30.56 11.86
C LEU A 162 5.42 -31.73 10.98
N ARG A 163 6.36 -32.36 10.25
CA ARG A 163 6.06 -33.58 9.48
C ARG A 163 5.73 -34.75 10.40
N ALA A 164 6.52 -34.97 11.45
CA ALA A 164 6.24 -36.01 12.44
C ALA A 164 4.88 -35.79 13.12
N TRP A 165 4.55 -34.53 13.43
CA TRP A 165 3.26 -34.18 14.01
C TRP A 165 2.09 -34.44 13.05
N ARG A 166 2.23 -34.02 11.78
CA ARG A 166 1.27 -34.33 10.71
C ARG A 166 1.07 -35.83 10.55
N ASP A 167 2.15 -36.60 10.52
CA ASP A 167 2.10 -38.05 10.31
C ASP A 167 1.47 -38.76 11.51
N LYS A 168 1.75 -38.28 12.74
CA LYS A 168 1.05 -38.73 13.96
C LYS A 168 -0.45 -38.45 13.90
N LEU A 169 -0.86 -37.28 13.42
CA LEU A 169 -2.27 -36.96 13.23
C LEU A 169 -2.91 -37.82 12.14
N ARG A 170 -2.22 -38.04 11.03
CA ARG A 170 -2.69 -38.90 9.94
C ARG A 170 -2.88 -40.34 10.41
N ALA A 171 -1.92 -40.87 11.17
CA ALA A 171 -2.03 -42.21 11.77
C ALA A 171 -3.20 -42.32 12.76
N LYS A 172 -3.45 -41.28 13.58
CA LYS A 172 -4.63 -41.24 14.46
C LYS A 172 -5.94 -41.26 13.66
N LEU A 173 -6.01 -40.51 12.57
CA LEU A 173 -7.19 -40.50 11.68
C LEU A 173 -7.37 -41.86 10.98
N GLU A 174 -6.30 -42.47 10.50
CA GLU A 174 -6.37 -43.79 9.85
C GLU A 174 -6.77 -44.90 10.84
N LEU A 175 -6.28 -44.85 12.08
CA LEU A 175 -6.67 -45.79 13.13
C LEU A 175 -8.15 -45.65 13.49
N GLN A 176 -8.64 -44.41 13.59
CA GLN A 176 -10.06 -44.14 13.79
C GLN A 176 -10.91 -44.63 12.61
N GLN A 177 -10.44 -44.43 11.38
CA GLN A 177 -11.14 -44.87 10.17
C GLN A 177 -11.18 -46.40 10.03
N LYS A 178 -10.10 -47.10 10.38
CA LYS A 178 -10.05 -48.57 10.39
C LYS A 178 -10.85 -49.18 11.55
N GLY A 179 -10.82 -48.55 12.73
CA GLY A 179 -11.64 -48.95 13.87
C GLY A 179 -13.15 -48.81 13.63
N LEU A 180 -13.56 -47.90 12.74
CA LEU A 180 -14.95 -47.76 12.28
C LEU A 180 -15.40 -48.89 11.33
N LEU A 181 -14.45 -49.49 10.59
CA LEU A 181 -14.72 -50.61 9.66
C LEU A 181 -14.77 -51.98 10.35
N GLU A 182 -14.14 -52.14 11.51
CA GLU A 182 -14.13 -53.41 12.26
C GLU A 182 -15.20 -53.48 13.36
N LYS A 183 -15.81 -52.35 13.74
CA LYS A 183 -16.65 -52.23 14.94
C LYS A 183 -18.09 -51.81 14.63
N ASP A 184 -18.77 -52.62 13.81
CA ASP A 184 -20.24 -52.60 13.65
C ASP A 184 -20.99 -53.18 14.87
N SER A 185 -20.33 -53.34 16.01
CA SER A 185 -20.99 -53.66 17.28
C SER A 185 -20.22 -53.05 18.46
N PHE A 186 -20.96 -52.33 19.31
CA PHE A 186 -20.55 -51.56 20.50
C PHE A 186 -20.22 -50.08 20.29
N LYS A 187 -21.27 -49.28 20.52
CA LYS A 187 -21.28 -47.84 20.80
C LYS A 187 -20.13 -47.47 21.75
N MET A 188 -19.25 -46.60 21.28
CA MET A 188 -18.54 -45.68 22.13
C MET A 188 -18.67 -44.29 21.50
N ASP A 189 -19.31 -43.42 22.26
CA ASP A 189 -19.47 -42.01 21.98
C ASP A 189 -18.09 -41.35 22.04
N ALA A 190 -17.50 -41.13 20.87
CA ALA A 190 -16.27 -40.36 20.73
C ALA A 190 -16.50 -39.43 19.55
N GLU A 191 -16.75 -38.16 19.86
CA GLU A 191 -17.01 -37.03 18.98
C GLU A 191 -15.98 -36.95 17.84
N HIS A 192 -16.25 -37.67 16.76
CA HIS A 192 -15.65 -37.35 15.47
C HIS A 192 -16.44 -36.16 14.95
N PRO A 193 -15.79 -35.03 14.60
CA PRO A 193 -16.51 -33.92 14.01
C PRO A 193 -17.22 -34.45 12.77
N SER A 194 -18.56 -34.34 12.77
CA SER A 194 -19.38 -34.80 11.66
C SER A 194 -18.84 -34.18 10.36
N ALA A 195 -19.03 -34.86 9.22
CA ALA A 195 -18.63 -34.30 7.92
C ALA A 195 -19.20 -32.89 7.71
N TRP A 196 -20.37 -32.62 8.31
CA TRP A 196 -20.99 -31.31 8.37
C TRP A 196 -20.21 -30.29 9.21
N ALA A 197 -19.71 -30.67 10.40
CA ALA A 197 -18.86 -29.80 11.22
C ALA A 197 -17.54 -29.43 10.51
N VAL A 198 -16.94 -30.38 9.78
CA VAL A 198 -15.73 -30.10 8.97
C VAL A 198 -16.04 -29.16 7.81
N LEU A 199 -17.20 -29.33 7.15
CA LEU A 199 -17.63 -28.46 6.07
C LEU A 199 -17.95 -27.04 6.56
N GLU A 200 -18.68 -26.90 7.67
CA GLU A 200 -19.00 -25.62 8.27
C GLU A 200 -17.72 -24.88 8.68
N TRP A 201 -16.77 -25.58 9.29
CA TRP A 201 -15.47 -25.01 9.63
C TRP A 201 -14.70 -24.52 8.39
N LYS A 202 -14.71 -25.28 7.28
CA LYS A 202 -14.10 -24.85 6.00
C LYS A 202 -14.80 -23.63 5.41
N ILE A 203 -16.13 -23.58 5.46
CA ILE A 203 -16.91 -22.42 5.01
C ILE A 203 -16.55 -21.21 5.86
N GLN A 204 -16.44 -21.37 7.17
CA GLN A 204 -16.05 -20.29 8.07
C GLN A 204 -14.65 -19.76 7.75
N ILE A 205 -13.66 -20.64 7.53
CA ILE A 205 -12.31 -20.23 7.11
C ILE A 205 -12.36 -19.40 5.81
N LEU A 206 -13.18 -19.82 4.83
CA LEU A 206 -13.30 -19.08 3.58
C LEU A 206 -13.97 -17.72 3.77
N ARG A 207 -14.96 -17.61 4.65
CA ARG A 207 -15.58 -16.33 5.02
C ARG A 207 -14.58 -15.41 5.72
N ASP A 208 -13.82 -15.94 6.66
CA ASP A 208 -12.80 -15.18 7.40
C ASP A 208 -11.69 -14.71 6.46
N LEU A 209 -11.26 -15.57 5.53
CA LEU A 209 -10.28 -15.21 4.51
C LEU A 209 -10.81 -14.11 3.58
N LEU A 210 -12.07 -14.20 3.17
CA LEU A 210 -12.71 -13.20 2.32
C LEU A 210 -12.88 -11.86 3.05
N GLN A 211 -13.20 -11.88 4.35
CA GLN A 211 -13.16 -10.70 5.21
C GLN A 211 -11.75 -10.10 5.29
N LEU A 212 -10.71 -10.92 5.47
CA LEU A 212 -9.33 -10.45 5.48
C LEU A 212 -8.94 -9.78 4.16
N PHE A 213 -9.38 -10.31 3.02
CA PHE A 213 -9.15 -9.67 1.72
C PHE A 213 -9.89 -8.33 1.59
N TYR A 214 -11.09 -8.18 2.14
CA TYR A 214 -11.76 -6.87 2.18
C TYR A 214 -10.95 -5.83 2.95
N LEU A 215 -10.18 -6.24 3.97
CA LEU A 215 -9.32 -5.32 4.71
C LEU A 215 -8.15 -4.77 3.89
N THR A 216 -7.84 -5.36 2.73
CA THR A 216 -6.80 -4.84 1.83
C THR A 216 -7.24 -3.58 1.07
N GLY A 217 -8.55 -3.26 1.08
CA GLY A 217 -9.11 -2.11 0.38
C GLY A 217 -9.28 -2.30 -1.12
N ILE A 218 -8.87 -3.44 -1.71
CA ILE A 218 -9.08 -3.73 -3.13
C ILE A 218 -9.74 -5.10 -3.27
N ASN A 219 -10.92 -5.14 -3.88
CA ASN A 219 -11.60 -6.37 -4.25
C ASN A 219 -11.80 -6.45 -5.77
N GLY A 220 -11.96 -7.67 -6.27
CA GLY A 220 -12.19 -7.94 -7.69
C GLY A 220 -13.26 -9.00 -7.88
N LYS A 221 -14.22 -8.72 -8.77
CA LYS A 221 -15.25 -9.65 -9.20
C LYS A 221 -15.13 -9.92 -10.70
N LEU A 222 -15.02 -11.19 -11.07
CA LEU A 222 -14.99 -11.60 -12.47
C LEU A 222 -16.35 -11.30 -13.13
N THR A 223 -16.33 -10.71 -14.32
CA THR A 223 -17.50 -10.44 -15.14
C THR A 223 -17.41 -11.20 -16.47
N ARG A 224 -18.51 -11.25 -17.24
CA ARG A 224 -18.55 -11.99 -18.52
C ARG A 224 -17.47 -11.55 -19.52
N ARG A 225 -16.99 -10.31 -19.44
CA ARG A 225 -16.07 -9.70 -20.42
C ARG A 225 -14.75 -9.21 -19.80
N GLY A 226 -14.55 -9.40 -18.49
CA GLY A 226 -13.41 -8.85 -17.79
C GLY A 226 -13.56 -8.92 -16.27
N VAL A 227 -13.14 -7.88 -15.56
CA VAL A 227 -13.12 -7.82 -14.09
C VAL A 227 -13.64 -6.45 -13.63
N CYS A 228 -14.49 -6.46 -12.60
CA CYS A 228 -14.92 -5.26 -11.88
C CYS A 228 -14.13 -5.18 -10.58
N PHE A 229 -13.40 -4.09 -10.36
CA PHE A 229 -12.70 -3.82 -9.11
C PHE A 229 -13.52 -2.86 -8.26
N CYS A 230 -13.58 -3.11 -6.96
CA CYS A 230 -13.99 -2.10 -5.99
C CYS A 230 -12.80 -1.77 -5.07
N ILE A 231 -12.49 -0.48 -5.03
CA ILE A 231 -11.38 0.12 -4.30
C ILE A 231 -11.98 0.94 -3.15
N THR A 232 -11.82 0.45 -1.93
CA THR A 232 -12.26 1.11 -0.70
C THR A 232 -11.07 1.80 -0.05
N THR A 233 -11.16 3.12 0.11
CA THR A 233 -10.14 3.95 0.76
C THR A 233 -10.28 3.91 2.28
N ALA A 234 -9.19 4.13 2.98
CA ALA A 234 -9.14 4.20 4.43
C ALA A 234 -8.08 5.19 4.92
N PHE A 235 -8.41 5.90 6.00
CA PHE A 235 -7.48 6.81 6.66
C PHE A 235 -7.56 6.62 8.17
N GLU A 236 -6.40 6.42 8.81
CA GLU A 236 -6.26 6.23 10.26
C GLU A 236 -7.22 5.19 10.89
N GLY A 237 -7.43 4.07 10.19
CA GLY A 237 -8.27 2.97 10.66
C GLY A 237 -9.77 3.13 10.35
N THR A 238 -10.17 4.23 9.71
CA THR A 238 -11.54 4.48 9.28
C THR A 238 -11.66 4.26 7.77
N TYR A 239 -12.61 3.42 7.35
CA TYR A 239 -12.98 3.30 5.95
C TYR A 239 -13.75 4.53 5.47
N LEU A 240 -13.40 5.03 4.30
CA LEU A 240 -13.95 6.25 3.73
C LEU A 240 -14.89 5.90 2.56
N GLN A 241 -14.43 6.10 1.33
CA GLN A 241 -15.27 5.95 0.14
C GLN A 241 -14.87 4.71 -0.66
N SER A 242 -15.81 4.18 -1.44
CA SER A 242 -15.55 3.08 -2.38
C SER A 242 -15.69 3.57 -3.82
N TYR A 243 -14.76 3.14 -4.67
CA TYR A 243 -14.70 3.43 -6.08
C TYR A 243 -14.77 2.15 -6.91
N TYR A 244 -15.48 2.20 -8.02
CA TYR A 244 -15.68 1.07 -8.90
C TYR A 244 -14.93 1.28 -10.21
N LEU A 245 -14.32 0.22 -10.72
CA LEU A 245 -13.56 0.20 -11.96
C LEU A 245 -13.87 -1.07 -12.74
N ASP A 246 -14.54 -0.92 -13.88
CA ASP A 246 -14.81 -2.01 -14.80
C ASP A 246 -13.72 -2.08 -15.87
N VAL A 247 -13.01 -3.21 -15.91
CA VAL A 247 -11.93 -3.47 -16.87
C VAL A 247 -12.32 -4.64 -17.77
N LEU A 248 -12.34 -4.41 -19.07
CA LEU A 248 -12.46 -5.46 -20.08
C LEU A 248 -11.09 -6.11 -20.27
N THR A 249 -11.03 -7.43 -20.39
CA THR A 249 -9.77 -8.18 -20.58
C THR A 249 -9.64 -8.76 -22.00
N ARG A 250 -10.69 -8.67 -22.83
CA ARG A 250 -10.70 -9.17 -24.21
C ARG A 250 -11.38 -8.15 -25.15
N PRO A 251 -10.86 -7.92 -26.36
CA PRO A 251 -9.60 -8.44 -26.92
C PRO A 251 -8.34 -7.79 -26.33
N GLU A 252 -8.45 -6.56 -25.82
CA GLU A 252 -7.38 -5.81 -25.16
C GLU A 252 -7.84 -5.32 -23.79
N VAL A 253 -6.90 -5.12 -22.88
CA VAL A 253 -7.23 -4.64 -21.53
C VAL A 253 -7.64 -3.17 -21.62
N ARG A 254 -8.88 -2.83 -21.26
CA ARG A 254 -9.36 -1.44 -21.31
C ARG A 254 -10.37 -1.14 -20.22
N ILE A 255 -10.36 0.11 -19.75
CA ILE A 255 -11.35 0.59 -18.79
C ILE A 255 -12.66 0.83 -19.55
N GLN A 256 -13.74 0.18 -19.11
CA GLN A 256 -15.07 0.35 -19.68
C GLN A 256 -15.80 1.51 -18.99
N CYS A 257 -15.87 1.47 -17.66
CA CYS A 257 -16.56 2.42 -16.81
C CYS A 257 -15.81 2.57 -15.48
N HIS A 258 -15.92 3.74 -14.84
CA HIS A 258 -15.37 3.96 -13.51
C HIS A 258 -16.14 5.04 -12.75
N SER A 259 -16.01 5.02 -11.42
CA SER A 259 -16.47 6.10 -10.53
C SER A 259 -15.31 6.96 -10.01
N VAL A 260 -14.09 6.78 -10.53
CA VAL A 260 -12.90 7.56 -10.16
C VAL A 260 -13.12 9.04 -10.50
N PRO A 261 -12.81 9.98 -9.58
CA PRO A 261 -12.99 11.41 -9.85
C PRO A 261 -12.13 11.91 -11.02
N ILE A 262 -12.67 12.84 -11.82
CA ILE A 262 -12.07 13.34 -13.07
C ILE A 262 -10.69 13.98 -12.94
N PHE A 263 -10.34 14.45 -11.74
CA PHE A 263 -9.07 15.12 -11.46
C PHE A 263 -7.96 14.14 -11.07
N ILE A 264 -8.29 12.86 -10.84
CA ILE A 264 -7.32 11.79 -10.65
C ILE A 264 -6.84 11.37 -12.05
N PRO A 265 -5.52 11.27 -12.30
CA PRO A 265 -4.96 11.05 -13.63
C PRO A 265 -5.10 9.58 -14.10
N LEU A 266 -6.32 9.05 -14.12
CA LEU A 266 -6.62 7.65 -14.40
C LEU A 266 -6.09 7.22 -15.77
N GLU A 267 -6.30 8.00 -16.82
CA GLU A 267 -5.85 7.69 -18.17
C GLU A 267 -4.32 7.63 -18.26
N GLN A 268 -3.62 8.50 -17.52
CA GLN A 268 -2.16 8.50 -17.49
C GLN A 268 -1.62 7.27 -16.76
N ILE A 269 -2.23 6.90 -15.63
CA ILE A 269 -1.87 5.69 -14.87
C ILE A 269 -2.17 4.44 -15.71
N ALA A 270 -3.32 4.42 -16.39
CA ALA A 270 -3.74 3.31 -17.24
C ALA A 270 -2.77 3.11 -18.42
N ARG A 271 -2.39 4.17 -19.13
CA ARG A 271 -1.42 4.08 -20.25
C ARG A 271 -0.07 3.54 -19.80
N LYS A 272 0.38 3.88 -18.59
CA LYS A 272 1.68 3.45 -18.05
C LYS A 272 1.70 2.01 -17.56
N HIS A 273 0.60 1.53 -16.98
CA HIS A 273 0.63 0.28 -16.20
C HIS A 273 -0.46 -0.73 -16.57
N LEU A 274 -1.61 -0.33 -17.10
CA LEU A 274 -2.76 -1.23 -17.27
C LEU A 274 -2.47 -2.43 -18.19
N GLN A 275 -1.71 -2.20 -19.28
CA GLN A 275 -1.36 -3.24 -20.25
C GLN A 275 -0.22 -4.15 -19.77
N THR A 276 0.70 -3.63 -18.97
CA THR A 276 1.93 -4.34 -18.57
C THR A 276 1.78 -5.04 -17.23
N ASP A 277 1.17 -4.36 -16.26
CA ASP A 277 1.09 -4.80 -14.86
C ASP A 277 -0.17 -4.22 -14.21
N MET A 278 -1.24 -5.02 -14.25
CA MET A 278 -2.53 -4.70 -13.63
C MET A 278 -2.40 -4.47 -12.12
N ARG A 279 -1.50 -5.18 -11.43
CA ARG A 279 -1.30 -5.02 -9.99
C ARG A 279 -0.69 -3.67 -9.69
N ARG A 280 0.37 -3.28 -10.41
CA ARG A 280 0.98 -1.95 -10.26
C ARG A 280 0.00 -0.83 -10.60
N PHE A 281 -0.80 -1.02 -11.66
CA PHE A 281 -1.88 -0.10 -11.99
C PHE A 281 -2.84 0.11 -10.81
N LEU A 282 -3.33 -0.98 -10.20
CA LEU A 282 -4.27 -0.92 -9.06
C LEU A 282 -3.63 -0.28 -7.82
N VAL A 283 -2.37 -0.57 -7.51
CA VAL A 283 -1.65 0.04 -6.38
C VAL A 283 -1.50 1.54 -6.58
N VAL A 284 -1.03 1.98 -7.75
CA VAL A 284 -0.84 3.41 -8.02
C VAL A 284 -2.18 4.15 -7.99
N LEU A 285 -3.25 3.56 -8.55
CA LEU A 285 -4.59 4.15 -8.50
C LEU A 285 -5.11 4.20 -7.05
N PHE A 286 -4.91 3.14 -6.27
CA PHE A 286 -5.28 3.09 -4.87
C PHE A 286 -4.59 4.20 -4.08
N ASP A 287 -3.29 4.41 -4.26
CA ASP A 287 -2.53 5.45 -3.56
C ASP A 287 -3.10 6.85 -3.85
N HIS A 288 -3.45 7.14 -5.11
CA HIS A 288 -4.06 8.43 -5.49
C HIS A 288 -5.43 8.64 -4.83
N LEU A 289 -6.29 7.61 -4.86
CA LEU A 289 -7.62 7.67 -4.28
C LEU A 289 -7.55 7.79 -2.75
N ASN A 290 -6.71 6.98 -2.12
CA ASN A 290 -6.54 6.95 -0.67
C ASN A 290 -5.98 8.26 -0.14
N ALA A 291 -5.01 8.84 -0.86
CA ALA A 291 -4.46 10.15 -0.54
C ALA A 291 -5.49 11.26 -0.69
N TYR A 292 -6.26 11.26 -1.79
CA TYR A 292 -7.34 12.22 -2.00
C TYR A 292 -8.39 12.17 -0.90
N ASP A 293 -8.93 11.00 -0.60
CA ASP A 293 -9.93 10.84 0.45
C ASP A 293 -9.36 11.13 1.83
N GLY A 294 -8.11 10.77 2.09
CA GLY A 294 -7.41 11.11 3.32
C GLY A 294 -7.28 12.62 3.52
N ARG A 295 -6.97 13.39 2.47
CA ARG A 295 -6.94 14.87 2.52
C ARG A 295 -8.34 15.44 2.76
N ARG A 296 -9.35 14.94 2.02
CA ARG A 296 -10.74 15.39 2.17
C ARG A 296 -11.26 15.14 3.58
N TYR A 297 -11.05 13.92 4.09
CA TYR A 297 -11.43 13.51 5.43
C TYR A 297 -10.78 14.36 6.52
N GLN A 298 -9.46 14.60 6.44
CA GLN A 298 -8.78 15.46 7.42
C GLN A 298 -9.37 16.88 7.47
N VAL A 299 -9.73 17.43 6.32
CA VAL A 299 -10.35 18.75 6.24
C VAL A 299 -11.77 18.74 6.79
N ASP A 300 -12.56 17.73 6.47
CA ASP A 300 -13.93 17.58 6.99
C ASP A 300 -13.90 17.43 8.52
N GLN A 301 -12.97 16.62 9.06
CA GLN A 301 -12.74 16.46 10.50
C GLN A 301 -12.33 17.76 11.18
N LEU A 302 -11.48 18.56 10.52
CA LEU A 302 -11.08 19.87 11.03
C LEU A 302 -12.29 20.80 11.14
N GLN A 303 -13.14 20.82 10.12
CA GLN A 303 -14.34 21.65 10.09
C GLN A 303 -15.41 21.18 11.08
N GLU A 304 -15.58 19.88 11.27
CA GLU A 304 -16.57 19.32 12.20
C GLU A 304 -16.15 19.49 13.67
N HIS A 305 -14.93 19.10 14.03
CA HIS A 305 -14.51 19.02 15.43
C HIS A 305 -13.80 20.27 15.96
N PHE A 306 -13.25 21.12 15.08
CA PHE A 306 -12.48 22.30 15.49
C PHE A 306 -13.05 23.62 14.94
N SER A 307 -14.30 23.63 14.50
CA SER A 307 -15.00 24.83 14.02
C SER A 307 -14.89 26.03 14.97
N GLY A 308 -14.94 25.81 16.28
CA GLY A 308 -14.81 26.87 17.29
C GLY A 308 -13.43 27.53 17.34
N ARG A 309 -12.37 26.87 16.84
CA ARG A 309 -11.02 27.44 16.74
C ARG A 309 -10.73 28.05 15.38
N LEU A 310 -11.49 27.68 14.35
CA LEU A 310 -11.32 28.21 13.01
C LEU A 310 -11.94 29.60 12.92
N GLU A 311 -11.22 30.51 12.29
CA GLU A 311 -11.75 31.82 11.96
C GLU A 311 -12.19 31.84 10.50
N GLY A 312 -13.50 32.03 10.29
CA GLY A 312 -14.11 32.06 8.96
C GLY A 312 -14.22 30.69 8.30
N THR A 313 -14.39 30.67 6.98
CA THR A 313 -14.58 29.45 6.19
C THR A 313 -13.24 28.90 5.71
N LEU A 314 -12.98 27.62 5.97
CA LEU A 314 -11.85 26.89 5.41
C LEU A 314 -11.98 26.81 3.88
N GLN A 315 -10.91 27.18 3.18
CA GLN A 315 -10.85 27.14 1.72
C GLN A 315 -10.06 25.92 1.25
N ARG A 316 -10.61 25.21 0.26
CA ARG A 316 -9.96 24.08 -0.40
C ARG A 316 -10.32 24.03 -1.87
N ASN A 317 -9.43 23.51 -2.70
CA ASN A 317 -9.78 23.18 -4.08
C ASN A 317 -10.35 21.75 -4.19
N SER A 318 -10.86 21.39 -5.38
CA SER A 318 -11.52 20.10 -5.60
C SER A 318 -10.64 18.88 -5.32
N LEU A 319 -9.32 19.00 -5.57
CA LEU A 319 -8.32 17.96 -5.31
C LEU A 319 -7.86 17.87 -3.85
N CYS A 320 -8.27 18.84 -3.03
CA CYS A 320 -7.77 19.05 -1.67
C CYS A 320 -6.22 19.08 -1.62
N ASN A 321 -5.56 19.56 -2.67
CA ASN A 321 -4.10 19.68 -2.72
C ASN A 321 -3.59 21.08 -2.34
N LEU A 322 -4.52 22.02 -2.16
CA LEU A 322 -4.31 23.30 -1.51
C LEU A 322 -5.42 23.51 -0.48
N VAL A 323 -5.02 23.69 0.78
CA VAL A 323 -5.94 23.95 1.89
C VAL A 323 -5.47 25.20 2.62
N VAL A 324 -6.38 26.16 2.80
CA VAL A 324 -6.10 27.45 3.43
C VAL A 324 -7.13 27.71 4.51
N PHE A 325 -6.67 28.00 5.72
CA PHE A 325 -7.54 28.34 6.84
C PHE A 325 -6.85 29.30 7.81
N ARG A 326 -7.67 29.92 8.65
CA ARG A 326 -7.25 30.72 9.79
C ARG A 326 -7.72 30.06 11.07
N TYR A 327 -6.93 30.13 12.11
CA TYR A 327 -7.24 29.50 13.39
C TYR A 327 -6.64 30.26 14.55
N ASN A 328 -7.36 30.21 15.68
CA ASN A 328 -6.92 30.78 16.93
C ASN A 328 -6.30 29.69 17.81
N VAL A 329 -5.17 30.03 18.43
CA VAL A 329 -4.54 29.22 19.48
C VAL A 329 -4.58 30.05 20.76
N SER A 330 -5.11 29.47 21.82
CA SER A 330 -5.08 30.09 23.14
C SER A 330 -3.72 29.83 23.79
N GLY A 331 -3.19 30.83 24.49
CA GLY A 331 -2.00 30.69 25.31
C GLY A 331 -2.09 31.58 26.54
N ASP A 332 -1.07 31.51 27.40
CA ASP A 332 -1.02 32.19 28.70
C ASP A 332 -1.26 33.71 28.60
N SER A 333 -0.86 34.32 27.49
CA SER A 333 -0.95 35.75 27.21
C SER A 333 -2.16 36.16 26.36
N GLY A 334 -3.05 35.23 26.00
CA GLY A 334 -4.25 35.48 25.18
C GLY A 334 -4.37 34.57 23.96
N SER A 335 -5.36 34.84 23.09
CA SER A 335 -5.55 34.11 21.84
C SER A 335 -4.81 34.76 20.67
N PHE A 336 -4.10 33.94 19.91
CA PHE A 336 -3.33 34.37 18.75
C PHE A 336 -3.88 33.79 17.46
N LEU A 337 -4.05 34.67 16.46
CA LEU A 337 -4.56 34.30 15.16
C LEU A 337 -3.42 33.89 14.21
N PHE A 338 -3.52 32.69 13.67
CA PHE A 338 -2.62 32.14 12.66
C PHE A 338 -3.35 31.92 11.34
N SER A 339 -2.62 32.02 10.24
CA SER A 339 -3.07 31.59 8.91
C SER A 339 -2.16 30.48 8.41
N ALA A 340 -2.76 29.35 8.02
CA ALA A 340 -2.05 28.22 7.43
C ALA A 340 -2.42 28.06 5.96
N LYS A 341 -1.41 27.76 5.14
CA LYS A 341 -1.53 27.32 3.75
C LYS A 341 -0.79 26.00 3.59
N LEU A 342 -1.51 24.95 3.23
CA LEU A 342 -0.98 23.60 3.10
C LEU A 342 -0.97 23.19 1.63
N PHE A 343 0.19 22.75 1.16
CA PHE A 343 0.42 22.31 -0.21
C PHE A 343 0.74 20.81 -0.23
N TYR A 344 0.02 20.09 -1.09
CA TYR A 344 0.20 18.66 -1.30
C TYR A 344 0.68 18.44 -2.73
N SER A 345 1.99 18.61 -2.92
CA SER A 345 2.64 18.44 -4.22
C SER A 345 2.68 16.96 -4.63
N ASP A 346 2.85 16.06 -3.66
CA ASP A 346 2.68 14.63 -3.88
C ASP A 346 1.20 14.23 -3.72
N LEU A 347 0.57 13.89 -4.85
CA LEU A 347 -0.83 13.51 -4.88
C LEU A 347 -1.10 12.11 -4.31
N CYS A 348 -0.06 11.29 -4.10
CA CYS A 348 -0.13 9.97 -3.47
C CYS A 348 0.02 10.04 -1.94
N CYS A 349 0.17 11.24 -1.36
CA CYS A 349 0.28 11.43 0.08
C CYS A 349 -0.94 12.16 0.66
N SER A 350 -1.38 11.72 1.83
CA SER A 350 -2.44 12.38 2.60
C SER A 350 -1.92 13.52 3.47
N LEU A 351 -0.61 13.62 3.70
CA LEU A 351 0.03 14.67 4.48
C LEU A 351 0.61 15.76 3.55
N PRO A 352 0.64 17.03 3.99
CA PRO A 352 1.14 18.11 3.16
C PRO A 352 2.64 18.01 2.98
N THR A 353 3.09 18.25 1.76
CA THR A 353 4.52 18.34 1.42
C THR A 353 5.11 19.62 2.01
N GLU A 354 4.34 20.70 1.97
CA GLU A 354 4.74 22.00 2.49
C GLU A 354 3.59 22.62 3.28
N ALA A 355 3.92 23.24 4.42
CA ALA A 355 2.98 23.96 5.26
C ALA A 355 3.55 25.34 5.58
N ILE A 356 2.87 26.39 5.14
CA ILE A 356 3.26 27.77 5.45
C ILE A 356 2.31 28.27 6.52
N VAL A 357 2.85 28.62 7.68
CA VAL A 357 2.09 29.22 8.78
C VAL A 357 2.61 30.62 9.01
N SER A 358 1.70 31.59 8.99
CA SER A 358 2.01 33.01 9.24
C SER A 358 1.15 33.54 10.37
N CYS A 359 1.76 34.31 11.27
CA CYS A 359 1.08 35.15 12.24
C CYS A 359 0.95 36.59 11.69
N MET A 360 0.21 37.46 12.37
CA MET A 360 0.06 38.88 12.00
C MET A 360 1.43 39.56 11.79
N PRO A 361 1.54 40.54 10.87
CA PRO A 361 2.83 41.03 10.36
C PRO A 361 3.75 41.75 11.37
N ASN A 362 3.31 41.98 12.60
CA ASN A 362 4.09 42.60 13.69
C ASN A 362 4.26 41.65 14.89
N ALA A 363 4.24 40.33 14.65
CA ALA A 363 4.27 39.33 15.70
C ALA A 363 5.63 39.26 16.43
N PRO A 364 5.65 39.14 17.78
CA PRO A 364 6.87 38.85 18.54
C PRO A 364 7.55 37.56 18.08
N ALA A 365 8.86 37.47 18.31
CA ALA A 365 9.70 36.35 17.87
C ALA A 365 9.17 34.98 18.32
N GLU A 366 8.61 34.90 19.53
CA GLU A 366 8.00 33.68 20.09
C GLU A 366 6.85 33.14 19.22
N LEU A 367 6.03 34.02 18.63
CA LEU A 367 4.94 33.60 17.73
C LEU A 367 5.46 33.13 16.38
N ALA A 368 6.61 33.64 15.93
CA ALA A 368 7.27 33.16 14.72
C ALA A 368 7.84 31.75 14.94
N GLU A 369 8.44 31.49 16.11
CA GLU A 369 8.88 30.14 16.50
C GLU A 369 7.69 29.17 16.61
N MET A 370 6.58 29.61 17.23
CA MET A 370 5.36 28.81 17.30
C MET A 370 4.76 28.54 15.91
N ALA A 371 4.76 29.52 15.00
CA ALA A 371 4.33 29.31 13.63
C ALA A 371 5.20 28.28 12.90
N ALA A 372 6.53 28.31 13.10
CA ALA A 372 7.44 27.31 12.55
C ALA A 372 7.19 25.92 13.13
N ALA A 373 6.91 25.82 14.44
CA ALA A 373 6.53 24.57 15.09
C ALA A 373 5.20 24.00 14.54
N HIS A 374 4.19 24.85 14.34
CA HIS A 374 2.92 24.46 13.72
C HIS A 374 3.11 23.98 12.28
N SER A 375 3.95 24.68 11.50
CA SER A 375 4.31 24.27 10.13
C SER A 375 4.92 22.87 10.11
N GLU A 376 5.86 22.57 11.00
CA GLU A 376 6.44 21.23 11.12
C GLU A 376 5.41 20.19 11.53
N MET A 377 4.53 20.53 12.48
CA MET A 377 3.51 19.63 12.97
C MET A 377 2.51 19.24 11.87
N PHE A 378 2.07 20.20 11.06
CA PHE A 378 1.18 19.92 9.93
C PHE A 378 1.81 19.03 8.87
N ARG A 379 3.14 19.05 8.69
CA ARG A 379 3.85 18.16 7.77
C ARG A 379 3.96 16.73 8.29
N ARG A 380 4.02 16.54 9.61
CA ARG A 380 4.25 15.23 10.24
C ARG A 380 2.98 14.52 10.69
N LEU A 381 1.94 15.26 11.04
CA LEU A 381 0.72 14.73 11.65
C LEU A 381 -0.51 15.05 10.81
N ALA A 382 -1.52 14.19 10.93
CA ALA A 382 -2.84 14.49 10.38
C ALA A 382 -3.42 15.76 11.03
N LEU A 383 -4.19 16.54 10.26
CA LEU A 383 -4.62 17.87 10.69
C LEU A 383 -5.36 17.88 12.03
N HIS A 384 -6.33 16.98 12.21
CA HIS A 384 -7.09 16.89 13.45
C HIS A 384 -6.21 16.48 14.65
N LYS A 385 -5.13 15.71 14.44
CA LYS A 385 -4.16 15.37 15.50
C LYS A 385 -3.23 16.52 15.83
N ALA A 386 -2.79 17.29 14.83
CA ALA A 386 -2.02 18.51 15.07
C ALA A 386 -2.85 19.50 15.91
N PHE A 387 -4.12 19.71 15.56
CA PHE A 387 -5.02 20.58 16.32
C PHE A 387 -5.31 20.07 17.74
N ALA A 388 -5.45 18.76 17.93
CA ALA A 388 -5.57 18.18 19.26
C ALA A 388 -4.31 18.36 20.11
N SER A 389 -3.13 18.41 19.47
CA SER A 389 -1.85 18.59 20.17
C SER A 389 -1.68 20.02 20.69
N PHE A 390 -2.26 21.01 20.01
CA PHE A 390 -2.28 22.39 20.52
C PHE A 390 -2.98 22.47 21.89
N SER A 391 -4.02 21.66 22.13
CA SER A 391 -4.71 21.62 23.43
C SER A 391 -3.92 20.91 24.52
N LYS A 392 -3.15 19.87 24.20
CA LYS A 392 -2.41 19.08 25.21
C LYS A 392 -1.22 19.84 25.78
N ALA A 393 -0.67 20.77 25.02
CA ALA A 393 0.33 21.70 25.51
C ALA A 393 -0.26 22.60 26.62
N GLU A 394 -1.56 22.90 26.58
CA GLU A 394 -2.25 23.69 27.62
C GLU A 394 -2.43 22.89 28.93
N GLU A 395 -2.70 21.58 28.87
CA GLU A 395 -2.99 20.76 30.07
C GLU A 395 -1.73 20.28 30.85
N THR A 396 -0.56 20.25 30.22
CA THR A 396 0.65 19.68 30.86
C THR A 396 1.31 20.64 31.87
N GLN A 397 0.90 21.92 31.92
CA GLN A 397 1.46 22.91 32.86
C GLN A 397 0.65 23.09 34.16
N ASP A 398 -0.54 22.49 34.28
CA ASP A 398 -1.39 22.61 35.49
C ASP A 398 -1.10 21.57 36.59
N GLN A 399 -0.06 20.73 36.42
CA GLN A 399 0.41 19.81 37.46
C GLN A 399 1.77 20.22 38.02
N ALA A 400 1.78 21.30 38.81
CA ALA A 400 2.84 21.60 39.78
C ALA A 400 2.48 21.05 41.18
N PRO A 401 3.45 20.60 41.99
CA PRO A 401 3.21 19.80 43.17
C PRO A 401 2.65 20.62 44.34
N ILE A 402 1.51 20.18 44.87
CA ILE A 402 0.94 20.68 46.13
C ILE A 402 1.89 20.27 47.26
N ASN A 403 2.64 21.25 47.80
CA ASN A 403 3.37 21.07 49.06
C ASN A 403 2.37 20.93 50.23
N PRO A 404 2.61 20.01 51.19
CA PRO A 404 1.75 19.85 52.35
C PRO A 404 1.98 20.98 53.38
N PRO A 405 0.93 21.49 54.04
CA PRO A 405 1.07 22.50 55.08
C PRO A 405 1.63 21.89 56.37
N GLY A 406 2.76 22.44 56.82
CA GLY A 406 3.36 22.19 58.13
C GLY A 406 2.56 22.84 59.26
N SER A 407 2.52 22.12 60.39
CA SER A 407 1.72 22.33 61.60
C SER A 407 2.10 23.59 62.40
N PRO A 408 1.21 24.09 63.27
CA PRO A 408 1.43 25.29 64.07
C PRO A 408 2.27 25.05 65.34
N GLN A 409 3.06 26.05 65.71
CA GLN A 409 3.49 26.32 67.09
C GLN A 409 2.97 27.69 67.52
#